data_AF-U1N5C2-F1
#
_entry.id   AF-U1N5C2-F1
#
_cell.length_a   1.000
_cell.length_b   1.000
_cell.length_c   1.000
_cell.angle_alpha   90.00
_cell.angle_beta   90.00
_cell.angle_gamma   90.00
#
_symmetry.space_group_name_H-M   'P 1'
#
loop_
_entity.id
_entity.type
_entity.pdbx_description
1 polymer ?
#
loop_
_entity_poly.entity_id
_entity_poly.type
_entity_poly.pdbx_seq_one_letter_code
_entity_poly.pdbx_strand_id
1 'polypeptide(L)'
;MVNFALSIGILSRALGLDTAQIGTAPTTVAFTFDFQLEPHPDHPTVVHHNSGQVEIDGVIMTRQGGERILLVIGAKRGRGRKLAKHKIGYPTLATEMSLSLTVDQLVPVYLRAHTVGGDDDMIRYSIYECSDIPIGRHSHVLPDSV
;
A
#
# COMPACT_ATOMS: atom_id res chain seq x y z
N MET A 1 4.84 0.70 14.82
CA MET A 1 4.10 -0.51 14.37
C MET A 1 4.64 -0.99 13.05
N VAL A 2 4.54 -0.21 11.96
CA VAL A 2 5.12 -0.57 10.64
C VAL A 2 6.62 -0.84 10.77
N ASN A 3 7.42 0.13 11.23
CA ASN A 3 8.87 -0.09 11.39
C ASN A 3 9.21 -1.27 12.30
N PHE A 4 8.49 -1.47 13.39
CA PHE A 4 8.72 -2.65 14.25
C PHE A 4 8.49 -3.96 13.48
N ALA A 5 7.41 -4.07 12.70
CA ALA A 5 7.14 -5.24 11.87
C ALA A 5 8.20 -5.45 10.76
N LEU A 6 8.76 -4.37 10.23
CA LEU A 6 9.87 -4.42 9.27
C LEU A 6 11.17 -4.92 9.93
N SER A 7 11.55 -4.30 11.04
CA SER A 7 12.83 -4.58 11.71
C SER A 7 12.87 -6.00 12.29
N ILE A 8 11.76 -6.54 12.78
CA ILE A 8 11.72 -7.93 13.28
C ILE A 8 11.53 -8.98 12.16
N GLY A 9 11.37 -8.55 10.91
CA GLY A 9 11.27 -9.44 9.75
C GLY A 9 9.92 -10.16 9.58
N ILE A 10 8.91 -9.88 10.42
CA ILE A 10 7.59 -10.51 10.29
C ILE A 10 6.90 -10.14 8.97
N LEU A 11 7.12 -8.92 8.49
CA LEU A 11 6.57 -8.47 7.20
C LEU A 11 7.25 -9.17 6.03
N SER A 12 8.58 -9.26 6.04
CA SER A 12 9.35 -10.02 5.04
C SER A 12 8.91 -11.48 4.98
N ARG A 13 8.78 -12.12 6.14
CA ARG A 13 8.34 -13.52 6.21
C ARG A 13 6.91 -13.72 5.72
N ALA A 14 5.98 -12.82 6.06
CA ALA A 14 4.58 -12.95 5.68
C ALA A 14 4.35 -12.76 4.18
N LEU A 15 5.14 -11.91 3.54
CA LEU A 15 5.03 -11.61 2.11
C LEU A 15 6.04 -12.41 1.25
N GLY A 16 6.91 -13.23 1.85
CA GLY A 16 7.92 -13.98 1.10
C GLY A 16 8.95 -13.09 0.41
N LEU A 17 9.34 -11.97 1.04
CA LEU A 17 10.33 -11.05 0.48
C LEU A 17 11.72 -11.67 0.49
N ASP A 18 12.55 -11.30 -0.48
CA ASP A 18 13.93 -11.79 -0.60
C ASP A 18 14.82 -11.33 0.57
N THR A 19 14.48 -10.18 1.15
CA THR A 19 15.23 -9.59 2.26
C THR A 19 14.64 -10.01 3.60
N ALA A 20 15.43 -10.66 4.46
CA ALA A 20 14.95 -11.18 5.75
C ALA A 20 14.44 -10.09 6.72
N GLN A 21 15.04 -8.90 6.68
CA GLN A 21 14.63 -7.74 7.48
C GLN A 21 14.79 -6.48 6.64
N ILE A 22 13.89 -5.52 6.85
CA ILE A 22 13.96 -4.19 6.26
C ILE A 22 14.19 -3.24 7.43
N GLY A 23 15.30 -2.49 7.41
CA GLY A 23 15.75 -1.69 8.57
C GLY A 23 14.67 -0.72 9.06
N THR A 24 14.42 0.33 8.28
CA THR A 24 13.35 1.29 8.52
C THR A 24 12.85 1.83 7.19
N ALA A 25 11.54 2.07 7.08
CA ALA A 25 10.95 2.77 5.95
C ALA A 25 10.62 4.21 6.35
N PRO A 26 10.48 5.14 5.39
CA PRO A 26 9.74 6.37 5.61
C PRO A 26 8.32 6.00 6.07
N THR A 27 8.08 6.11 7.37
CA THR A 27 6.77 5.90 7.98
C THR A 27 6.02 7.22 8.01
N THR A 28 4.80 7.20 7.48
CA THR A 28 3.88 8.34 7.33
C THR A 28 4.34 9.36 6.28
N VAL A 29 3.93 9.12 5.03
CA VAL A 29 3.94 10.13 3.97
C VAL A 29 2.55 10.76 3.93
N ALA A 30 2.45 12.06 4.23
CA ALA A 30 1.22 12.82 4.07
C ALA A 30 1.46 13.89 3.01
N PHE A 31 0.72 13.82 1.91
CA PHE A 31 0.84 14.79 0.82
C PHE A 31 -0.53 15.00 0.15
N THR A 32 -0.66 16.06 -0.63
CA THR A 32 -1.86 16.35 -1.41
C THR A 32 -1.68 15.81 -2.83
N PHE A 33 -2.68 15.11 -3.32
CA PHE A 33 -2.62 14.50 -4.65
C PHE A 33 -3.82 14.92 -5.49
N ASP A 34 -3.62 14.86 -6.80
CA ASP A 34 -4.65 15.02 -7.81
C ASP A 34 -4.71 13.74 -8.65
N PHE A 35 -5.85 13.06 -8.65
CA PHE A 35 -6.05 11.87 -9.47
C PHE A 35 -7.51 11.61 -9.79
N GLN A 36 -7.74 10.82 -10.83
CA GLN A 36 -9.05 10.35 -11.22
C GLN A 36 -9.15 8.86 -10.89
N LEU A 37 -10.31 8.43 -10.40
CA LEU A 37 -10.56 7.01 -10.18
C LEU A 37 -11.98 6.64 -10.59
N GLU A 38 -12.12 5.45 -11.16
CA GLU A 38 -13.40 4.84 -11.48
C GLU A 38 -13.66 3.72 -10.45
N PRO A 39 -14.54 3.93 -9.45
CA PRO A 39 -14.67 2.98 -8.34
C PRO A 39 -15.22 1.62 -8.75
N HIS A 40 -15.90 1.54 -9.90
CA HIS A 40 -16.59 0.34 -10.34
C HIS A 40 -16.58 0.26 -11.88
N PRO A 41 -16.03 -0.81 -12.48
CA PRO A 41 -15.88 -0.92 -13.94
C PRO A 41 -17.22 -0.96 -14.68
N ASP A 42 -18.27 -1.50 -14.05
CA ASP A 42 -19.61 -1.55 -14.66
C ASP A 42 -20.46 -0.29 -14.41
N HIS A 43 -19.93 0.68 -13.66
CA HIS A 43 -20.61 1.95 -13.37
C HIS A 43 -19.63 3.10 -13.59
N PRO A 44 -19.48 3.57 -14.85
CA PRO A 44 -18.46 4.54 -15.23
C PRO A 44 -18.79 5.91 -14.64
N THR A 45 -18.42 6.08 -13.37
CA THR A 45 -18.45 7.35 -12.65
C THR A 45 -17.02 7.69 -12.30
N VAL A 46 -16.48 8.68 -13.02
CA VAL A 46 -15.15 9.21 -12.73
C VAL A 46 -15.26 10.11 -11.50
N VAL A 47 -14.54 9.76 -10.44
CA VAL A 47 -14.40 10.58 -9.25
C VAL A 47 -13.06 11.30 -9.33
N HIS A 48 -13.10 12.62 -9.16
CA HIS A 48 -11.92 13.47 -9.11
C HIS A 48 -11.51 13.68 -7.67
N HIS A 49 -10.31 13.22 -7.31
CA HIS A 49 -9.64 13.57 -6.08
C HIS A 49 -8.80 14.82 -6.36
N ASN A 50 -9.23 15.98 -5.85
CA ASN A 50 -8.64 17.28 -6.16
C ASN A 50 -7.91 17.84 -4.93
N SER A 51 -6.58 17.95 -5.03
CA SER A 51 -5.68 18.46 -4.00
C SER A 51 -5.96 17.87 -2.60
N GLY A 52 -6.44 16.63 -2.58
CA GLY A 52 -6.89 16.00 -1.35
C GLY A 52 -5.72 15.33 -0.64
N GLN A 53 -5.71 15.40 0.68
CA GLN A 53 -4.68 14.76 1.49
C GLN A 53 -4.81 13.24 1.41
N VAL A 54 -3.71 12.57 1.09
CA VAL A 54 -3.55 11.12 1.21
C VAL A 54 -2.44 10.85 2.21
N GLU A 55 -2.73 10.00 3.19
CA GLU A 55 -1.78 9.52 4.18
C GLU A 55 -1.39 8.08 3.86
N ILE A 56 -0.09 7.82 3.78
CA ILE A 56 0.49 6.51 3.50
C ILE A 56 1.33 6.12 4.71
N ASP A 57 0.96 5.04 5.39
CA ASP A 57 1.64 4.63 6.63
C ASP A 57 3.07 4.14 6.39
N GLY A 58 3.39 3.64 5.19
CA GLY A 58 4.75 3.36 4.76
C GLY A 58 4.88 3.05 3.27
N VAL A 59 6.03 3.41 2.69
CA VAL A 59 6.39 3.09 1.30
C VAL A 59 7.76 2.43 1.28
N ILE A 60 7.89 1.28 0.62
CA ILE A 60 9.11 0.45 0.70
C ILE A 60 9.47 -0.14 -0.65
N MET A 61 10.68 0.16 -1.12
CA MET A 61 11.27 -0.54 -2.26
C MET A 61 11.98 -1.82 -1.79
N THR A 62 11.63 -2.96 -2.35
CA THR A 62 12.22 -4.27 -1.97
C THR A 62 12.20 -5.24 -3.17
N ARG A 63 12.49 -6.52 -2.91
CA ARG A 63 12.30 -7.60 -3.88
C ARG A 63 11.50 -8.78 -3.35
N GLN A 64 10.81 -9.45 -4.26
CA GLN A 64 10.10 -10.71 -4.05
C GLN A 64 10.34 -11.58 -5.29
N GLY A 65 10.97 -12.74 -5.12
CA GLY A 65 11.29 -13.62 -6.25
C GLY A 65 12.24 -12.99 -7.28
N GLY A 66 13.08 -12.05 -6.87
CA GLY A 66 13.99 -11.31 -7.75
C GLY A 66 13.39 -10.05 -8.41
N GLU A 67 12.06 -9.89 -8.41
CA GLU A 67 11.37 -8.73 -8.97
C GLU A 67 11.45 -7.53 -8.02
N ARG A 68 11.67 -6.33 -8.56
CA ARG A 68 11.68 -5.08 -7.80
C ARG A 68 10.25 -4.62 -7.56
N ILE A 69 9.82 -4.67 -6.30
CA ILE A 69 8.47 -4.30 -5.92
C ILE A 69 8.44 -3.08 -5.00
N LEU A 70 7.37 -2.29 -5.11
CA LEU A 70 7.07 -1.19 -4.21
C LEU A 70 5.89 -1.55 -3.31
N LEU A 71 6.15 -1.72 -2.02
CA LEU A 71 5.09 -1.95 -1.03
C LEU A 71 4.48 -0.61 -0.63
N VAL A 72 3.15 -0.51 -0.71
CA VAL A 72 2.37 0.61 -0.17
C VAL A 72 1.58 0.13 1.04
N ILE A 73 2.00 0.56 2.23
CA ILE A 73 1.46 0.03 3.49
C ILE A 73 0.36 0.95 4.02
N GLY A 74 -0.81 0.37 4.24
CA GLY A 74 -1.87 0.92 5.09
C GLY A 74 -1.91 0.19 6.43
N ALA A 75 -1.93 0.91 7.54
CA ALA A 75 -1.71 0.37 8.87
C ALA A 75 -2.84 0.75 9.84
N LYS A 76 -3.24 -0.17 10.73
CA LYS A 76 -4.25 0.12 11.76
C LYS A 76 -3.95 -0.56 13.08
N ARG A 77 -4.23 0.16 14.18
CA ARG A 77 -4.21 -0.39 15.55
C ARG A 77 -5.59 -0.89 15.97
N GLY A 78 -5.61 -1.88 16.86
CA GLY A 78 -6.81 -2.33 17.57
C GLY A 78 -7.52 -3.52 16.93
N ARG A 79 -8.52 -4.05 17.64
CA ARG A 79 -9.31 -5.23 17.22
C ARG A 79 -10.26 -4.88 16.07
N GLY A 80 -10.58 -5.85 15.23
CA GLY A 80 -11.55 -5.70 14.14
C GLY A 80 -11.10 -6.36 12.84
N ARG A 81 -12.07 -6.87 12.06
CA ARG A 81 -11.81 -7.64 10.82
C ARG A 81 -11.84 -6.81 9.54
N LYS A 82 -12.51 -5.66 9.53
CA LYS A 82 -12.76 -4.89 8.29
C LYS A 82 -11.93 -3.62 8.26
N LEU A 83 -11.02 -3.52 7.29
CA LEU A 83 -10.60 -2.24 6.75
C LEU A 83 -11.64 -1.83 5.72
N ALA A 84 -11.96 -0.54 5.64
CA ALA A 84 -12.67 -0.07 4.48
C ALA A 84 -11.68 -0.08 3.31
N LYS A 85 -11.95 -0.90 2.28
CA LYS A 85 -11.04 -1.16 1.15
C LYS A 85 -10.49 0.13 0.53
N HIS A 86 -11.29 1.20 0.53
CA HIS A 86 -10.90 2.53 0.06
C HIS A 86 -9.67 3.12 0.75
N LYS A 87 -9.39 2.75 2.00
CA LYS A 87 -8.28 3.34 2.78
C LYS A 87 -6.89 3.02 2.23
N ILE A 88 -6.74 1.90 1.52
CA ILE A 88 -5.46 1.55 0.88
C ILE A 88 -5.45 1.87 -0.62
N GLY A 89 -6.63 1.99 -1.24
CA GLY A 89 -6.75 2.33 -2.66
C GLY A 89 -6.24 3.72 -3.00
N TYR A 90 -6.54 4.73 -2.18
CA TYR A 90 -6.07 6.10 -2.42
C TYR A 90 -4.54 6.21 -2.29
N PRO A 91 -3.89 5.67 -1.23
CA PRO A 91 -2.43 5.55 -1.18
C PRO A 91 -1.81 4.86 -2.39
N THR A 92 -2.45 3.78 -2.86
CA THR A 92 -1.97 3.00 -4.02
C THR A 92 -2.00 3.84 -5.29
N LEU A 93 -3.16 4.45 -5.60
CA LEU A 93 -3.33 5.33 -6.76
C LEU A 93 -2.41 6.56 -6.71
N ALA A 94 -2.31 7.19 -5.54
CA ALA A 94 -1.41 8.34 -5.35
C ALA A 94 0.05 7.97 -5.61
N THR A 95 0.47 6.78 -5.17
CA THR A 95 1.83 6.26 -5.39
C THR A 95 2.05 5.97 -6.88
N GLU A 96 1.13 5.26 -7.54
CA GLU A 96 1.22 4.92 -8.96
C GLU A 96 1.33 6.16 -9.86
N MET A 97 0.51 7.18 -9.59
CA MET A 97 0.45 8.38 -10.45
C MET A 97 1.57 9.39 -10.18
N SER A 98 2.13 9.42 -8.97
CA SER A 98 3.09 10.47 -8.57
C SER A 98 4.54 10.02 -8.68
N LEU A 99 4.78 8.71 -8.63
CA LEU A 99 6.12 8.16 -8.61
C LEU A 99 6.46 7.62 -9.99
N SER A 100 7.25 8.37 -10.76
CA SER A 100 7.90 7.88 -11.98
C SER A 100 9.01 6.87 -11.65
N LEU A 101 8.69 5.82 -10.89
CA LEU A 101 9.63 4.81 -10.42
C LEU A 101 9.61 3.61 -11.38
N THR A 102 10.80 3.14 -11.75
CA THR A 102 10.96 1.84 -12.41
C THR A 102 10.83 0.73 -11.37
N VAL A 103 9.61 0.22 -11.23
CA VAL A 103 9.25 -0.93 -10.39
C VAL A 103 8.53 -1.96 -11.25
N ASP A 104 8.79 -3.24 -11.00
CA ASP A 104 8.15 -4.34 -11.71
C ASP A 104 6.71 -4.52 -11.22
N GLN A 105 6.47 -4.25 -9.93
CA GLN A 105 5.14 -4.36 -9.31
C GLN A 105 4.93 -3.35 -8.18
N LEU A 106 3.71 -2.83 -8.06
CA LEU A 106 3.23 -2.10 -6.88
C LEU A 106 2.31 -3.02 -6.07
N VAL A 107 2.64 -3.24 -4.80
CA VAL A 107 1.94 -4.20 -3.93
C VAL A 107 1.33 -3.48 -2.73
N PRO A 108 0.00 -3.31 -2.67
CA PRO A 108 -0.65 -2.72 -1.51
C PRO A 108 -0.72 -3.73 -0.36
N VAL A 109 -0.23 -3.33 0.81
CA VAL A 109 -0.15 -4.18 2.00
C VAL A 109 -0.95 -3.59 3.14
N TYR A 110 -1.89 -4.35 3.65
CA TYR A 110 -2.60 -4.00 4.87
C TYR A 110 -1.96 -4.64 6.10
N LEU A 111 -1.60 -3.80 7.07
CA LEU A 111 -1.01 -4.20 8.36
C LEU A 111 -1.95 -3.86 9.51
N ARG A 112 -2.29 -4.83 10.35
CA ARG A 112 -2.96 -4.60 11.63
C ARG A 112 -2.13 -5.12 12.78
N ALA A 113 -2.01 -4.32 13.84
CA ALA A 113 -1.52 -4.84 15.12
C ALA A 113 -2.50 -4.59 16.26
N HIS A 114 -2.61 -5.56 17.15
CA HIS A 114 -3.38 -5.45 18.38
C HIS A 114 -2.77 -6.32 19.46
N THR A 115 -2.93 -5.89 20.71
CA THR A 115 -2.51 -6.68 21.87
C THR A 115 -3.44 -7.86 22.07
N VAL A 116 -2.86 -9.02 22.34
CA VAL A 116 -3.55 -10.29 22.60
C VAL A 116 -2.95 -10.90 23.87
N GLY A 117 -3.67 -10.84 24.99
CA GLY A 117 -3.20 -11.38 26.27
C GLY A 117 -3.71 -10.57 27.45
N GLY A 118 -3.67 -11.19 28.63
CA GLY A 118 -3.71 -10.51 29.93
C GLY A 118 -2.28 -10.14 30.34
N ASP A 119 -1.73 -10.76 31.39
CA ASP A 119 -0.45 -10.37 32.02
C ASP A 119 0.81 -10.40 31.12
N ASP A 120 0.80 -11.13 30.00
CA ASP A 120 1.86 -11.08 28.98
C ASP A 120 1.37 -10.32 27.74
N ASP A 121 1.85 -9.07 27.57
CA ASP A 121 1.51 -8.19 26.45
C ASP A 121 2.10 -8.71 25.11
N MET A 122 1.41 -9.67 24.47
CA MET A 122 1.77 -10.10 23.11
C MET A 122 1.13 -9.18 22.06
N ILE A 123 1.91 -8.81 21.03
CA ILE A 123 1.39 -8.07 19.87
C ILE A 123 1.13 -9.05 18.72
N ARG A 124 -0.12 -9.16 18.30
CA ARG A 124 -0.49 -9.93 17.10
C ARG A 124 -0.50 -9.02 15.88
N TYR A 125 0.26 -9.40 14.86
CA TYR A 125 0.21 -8.80 13.53
C TYR A 125 -0.69 -9.61 12.60
N SER A 126 -1.49 -8.92 11.80
CA SER A 126 -2.21 -9.49 10.66
C SER A 126 -1.78 -8.72 9.43
N ILE A 127 -1.23 -9.44 8.45
CA ILE A 127 -0.60 -8.88 7.25
C ILE A 127 -1.35 -9.45 6.06
N TYR A 128 -1.79 -8.57 5.16
CA TYR A 128 -2.55 -8.95 3.99
C TYR A 128 -1.97 -8.24 2.77
N GLU A 129 -1.56 -9.02 1.79
CA GLU A 129 -1.41 -8.53 0.44
C GLU A 129 -2.80 -8.28 -0.13
N CYS A 130 -3.03 -7.06 -0.63
CA CYS A 130 -4.29 -6.73 -1.28
C CYS A 130 -4.13 -7.03 -2.77
N SER A 131 -5.01 -7.87 -3.31
CA SER A 131 -5.07 -8.17 -4.74
C SER A 131 -5.17 -6.89 -5.56
N ASP A 132 -4.67 -6.94 -6.80
CA ASP A 132 -4.77 -5.88 -7.80
C ASP A 132 -6.11 -5.18 -7.69
N ILE A 133 -6.05 -3.90 -7.33
CA ILE A 133 -7.20 -3.04 -7.53
C ILE A 133 -7.37 -3.06 -9.06
N PRO A 134 -8.52 -3.46 -9.61
CA PRO A 134 -8.77 -3.34 -11.03
C PRO A 134 -8.88 -1.84 -11.34
N ILE A 135 -7.73 -1.19 -11.47
CA ILE A 135 -7.60 0.19 -11.86
C ILE A 135 -7.84 0.17 -13.37
N GLY A 136 -8.82 0.94 -13.83
CA GLY A 136 -9.16 1.05 -15.25
C GLY A 136 -7.87 1.23 -16.05
N ARG A 137 -7.67 0.37 -17.06
CA ARG A 137 -6.46 0.39 -17.89
C ARG A 137 -6.18 1.82 -18.35
N HIS A 138 -5.05 2.39 -17.95
CA HIS A 138 -4.53 3.58 -18.59
C HIS A 138 -4.19 3.24 -20.04
N SER A 139 -5.09 3.57 -20.97
CA SER A 139 -4.69 3.77 -22.36
C SER A 139 -3.82 5.03 -22.39
N HIS A 140 -2.51 4.85 -22.36
CA HIS A 140 -1.59 5.86 -22.87
C HIS A 140 -1.91 6.04 -24.35
N VAL A 141 -2.83 6.96 -24.66
CA VAL A 141 -2.90 7.56 -25.98
C VAL A 141 -1.76 8.57 -25.99
N LEU A 142 -0.61 8.16 -26.55
CA LEU A 142 0.37 9.13 -26.99
C LEU A 142 -0.34 10.07 -27.97
N PRO A 143 -0.22 11.40 -27.82
CA PRO A 143 -0.72 12.29 -28.86
C PRO A 143 0.07 11.98 -30.14
N ASP A 144 -0.67 11.70 -31.22
CA ASP A 144 -0.09 11.56 -32.55
C ASP A 144 0.80 12.78 -32.81
N SER A 145 2.09 12.53 -32.97
CA SER A 145 3.05 13.54 -33.40
C SER A 145 2.64 14.03 -34.79
N VAL A 146 2.45 15.35 -34.87
CA VAL A 146 2.15 16.16 -36.08
C VAL A 146 3.09 15.83 -37.24
#